data_AF-A0A524QAW3-F1
#
_entry.id   AF-A0A524QAW3-F1
#
_cell.length_a   1.000
_cell.length_b   1.000
_cell.length_c   1.000
_cell.angle_alpha   90.00
_cell.angle_beta   90.00
_cell.angle_gamma   90.00
#
_symmetry.space_group_name_H-M   'P 1'
#
loop_
_entity.id
_entity.type
_entity.pdbx_description
1 polymer ?
#
loop_
_entity_poly.entity_id
_entity_poly.type
_entity_poly.pdbx_seq_one_letter_code
_entity_poly.pdbx_strand_id
1 'polypeptide(L)'
;MAMQPQRKLIGQILKEQGFVTDAQVKEALVIQRDKGGVIGEILRDIGYVSEDAIVTALGIQSGMETVNLDDLEIPPDVLEKVSVSIASIYRIVPVSFENNVLTVAMAEPHNLDVLDDLRFMLSCEVKGAIATESSVDGAIERYYATRKQEVDNLVKNIQTADADIDFDSFTHKEGSINLDLQEQITSAPVVKLLNYILVQAIKDQSSDIHFEPFEEDFRVRYRVDGVLYDMLPPPRHLAQAITSRVKVMSQLNIAETRLPQDGRIQLTIGGKPVDMRVSTLPTLVGESVVMRVLDRSVVALDLDRIGLRDDELLNLRGLINKPHGIVLVTG
;
A
#
# COMPACT_ATOMS: atom_id res chain seq x y z
N MET A 1 2.18 18.17 -37.86
CA MET A 1 2.98 17.23 -37.05
C MET A 1 4.17 17.99 -36.50
N ALA A 2 4.05 18.51 -35.27
CA ALA A 2 5.20 19.10 -34.59
C ALA A 2 6.09 17.94 -34.12
N MET A 3 7.31 17.91 -34.64
CA MET A 3 8.36 16.96 -34.29
C MET A 3 8.65 17.14 -32.79
N GLN A 4 8.32 16.15 -31.96
CA GLN A 4 8.69 16.17 -30.55
C GLN A 4 10.21 16.35 -30.44
N PRO A 5 10.71 17.24 -29.57
CA PRO A 5 12.15 17.45 -29.41
C PRO A 5 12.79 16.12 -29.04
N GLN A 6 13.76 15.69 -29.85
CA GLN A 6 14.45 14.41 -29.67
C GLN A 6 15.12 14.42 -28.29
N ARG A 7 14.59 13.59 -27.37
CA ARG A 7 15.05 13.48 -25.98
C ARG A 7 16.58 13.26 -26.01
N LYS A 8 17.35 14.19 -25.44
CA LYS A 8 18.82 14.10 -25.44
C LYS A 8 19.23 12.78 -24.77
N LEU A 9 20.20 12.09 -25.36
CA LEU A 9 20.73 10.85 -24.79
C LEU A 9 21.56 11.18 -23.55
N ILE A 10 21.53 10.33 -22.53
CA ILE A 10 22.21 10.60 -21.26
C ILE A 10 23.72 10.81 -21.43
N GLY A 11 24.37 10.07 -22.34
CA GLY A 11 25.80 10.27 -22.65
C GLY A 11 26.10 11.63 -23.27
N GLN A 12 25.15 12.25 -23.99
CA GLN A 12 25.30 13.62 -24.48
C GLN A 12 25.16 14.63 -23.35
N ILE A 13 24.21 14.40 -22.43
CA ILE A 13 23.99 15.27 -21.27
C ILE A 13 25.22 15.24 -20.34
N LEU A 14 25.74 14.05 -20.03
CA LEU A 14 26.95 13.89 -19.22
C LEU A 14 28.16 14.59 -19.84
N LYS A 15 28.28 14.57 -21.17
CA LYS A 15 29.32 15.29 -21.90
C LYS A 15 29.13 16.81 -21.83
N GLU A 16 27.91 17.30 -22.06
CA GLU A 16 27.59 18.73 -22.01
C GLU A 16 27.83 19.31 -20.61
N GLN A 17 27.60 18.53 -19.56
CA GLN A 17 27.89 18.89 -18.16
C GLN A 17 29.37 18.73 -17.78
N GLY A 18 30.21 18.21 -18.68
CA GLY A 18 31.65 18.06 -18.46
C GLY A 18 32.06 16.87 -17.57
N PHE A 19 31.14 15.95 -17.28
CA PHE A 19 31.43 14.74 -16.49
C PHE A 19 32.19 13.68 -17.29
N VAL A 20 32.03 13.66 -18.62
CA VAL A 20 32.69 12.69 -19.51
C VAL A 20 33.17 13.33 -20.81
N THR A 21 34.19 12.72 -21.41
CA THR A 21 34.70 13.05 -22.74
C THR A 21 34.06 12.17 -23.83
N ASP A 22 34.16 12.59 -25.09
CA ASP A 22 33.69 11.80 -26.24
C ASP A 22 34.34 10.42 -26.33
N ALA A 23 35.60 10.30 -25.91
CA ALA A 23 36.32 9.03 -25.92
C ALA A 23 35.71 8.06 -24.90
N GLN A 24 35.45 8.54 -23.68
CA GLN A 24 34.86 7.76 -22.59
C GLN A 24 33.44 7.29 -22.91
N VAL A 25 32.62 8.15 -23.54
CA VAL A 25 31.27 7.75 -23.99
C VAL A 25 31.34 6.67 -25.07
N LYS A 26 32.28 6.78 -26.02
CA LYS A 26 32.47 5.75 -27.06
C LYS A 26 32.91 4.41 -26.48
N GLU A 27 33.80 4.42 -25.49
CA GLU A 27 34.23 3.21 -24.80
C GLU A 27 33.07 2.54 -24.07
N ALA A 28 32.26 3.30 -23.33
CA ALA A 28 31.06 2.78 -22.68
C ALA A 28 30.04 2.22 -23.69
N LEU A 29 29.88 2.83 -24.86
CA LEU A 29 29.00 2.32 -25.93
C LEU A 29 29.48 0.99 -26.52
N VAL A 30 30.80 0.77 -26.61
CA VAL A 30 31.35 -0.53 -27.04
C VAL A 30 31.01 -1.60 -26.01
N ILE A 31 31.22 -1.32 -24.72
CA ILE A 31 30.87 -2.26 -23.63
C ILE A 31 29.37 -2.55 -23.62
N GLN A 32 28.52 -1.52 -23.79
CA GLN A 32 27.07 -1.67 -23.84
C GLN A 32 26.63 -2.54 -25.02
N ARG A 33 27.29 -2.44 -26.16
CA ARG A 33 26.98 -3.27 -27.34
C ARG A 33 27.27 -4.74 -27.10
N ASP A 34 28.34 -5.05 -26.37
CA ASP A 34 28.78 -6.42 -26.11
C ASP A 34 28.04 -7.07 -24.93
N LYS A 35 27.75 -6.31 -23.87
CA LYS A 35 27.16 -6.82 -22.62
C LYS A 35 25.69 -6.43 -22.39
N GLY A 36 25.15 -5.47 -23.12
CA GLY A 36 23.90 -4.80 -22.77
C GLY A 36 24.05 -3.87 -21.56
N GLY A 37 22.93 -3.41 -21.00
CA GLY A 37 22.89 -2.58 -19.79
C GLY A 37 22.69 -1.08 -20.03
N VAL A 38 22.65 -0.32 -18.93
CA VAL A 38 22.41 1.13 -18.93
C VAL A 38 23.74 1.87 -19.03
N ILE A 39 23.87 2.79 -19.99
CA ILE A 39 25.16 3.46 -20.24
C ILE A 39 25.69 4.27 -19.04
N GLY A 40 24.80 4.83 -18.22
CA GLY A 40 25.18 5.53 -16.99
C GLY A 40 25.87 4.63 -15.99
N GLU A 41 25.31 3.43 -15.75
CA GLU A 41 25.92 2.42 -14.87
C GLU A 41 27.27 1.95 -15.42
N ILE A 42 27.35 1.69 -16.72
CA ILE A 42 28.60 1.28 -17.36
C ILE A 42 29.68 2.36 -17.16
N LEU A 43 29.34 3.64 -17.33
CA LEU A 43 30.25 4.77 -17.11
C LEU A 43 30.68 4.91 -15.64
N ARG A 44 29.81 4.54 -14.68
CA ARG A 44 30.15 4.47 -13.25
C ARG A 44 31.09 3.31 -12.96
N ASP A 45 30.80 2.13 -13.50
CA ASP A 45 31.52 0.89 -13.21
C ASP A 45 32.96 0.92 -13.74
N ILE A 46 33.20 1.63 -14.86
CA ILE A 46 34.54 1.89 -15.39
C ILE A 46 35.21 3.12 -14.74
N GLY A 47 34.55 3.78 -13.79
CA GLY A 47 35.11 4.85 -12.96
C GLY A 47 35.15 6.23 -13.60
N TYR A 48 34.37 6.49 -14.65
CA TYR A 48 34.36 7.79 -15.34
C TYR A 48 33.36 8.79 -14.77
N VAL A 49 32.33 8.33 -14.07
CA VAL A 49 31.24 9.20 -13.58
C VAL A 49 30.84 8.76 -12.16
N SER A 50 30.54 9.73 -11.30
CA SER A 50 29.94 9.47 -9.97
C SER A 50 28.43 9.26 -10.07
N GLU A 51 27.85 8.65 -9.04
CA GLU A 51 26.39 8.45 -8.97
C GLU A 51 25.63 9.79 -9.04
N ASP A 52 26.11 10.82 -8.34
CA ASP A 52 25.51 12.18 -8.35
C ASP A 52 25.49 12.81 -9.74
N ALA A 53 26.54 12.59 -10.54
CA ALA A 53 26.61 13.10 -11.90
C ALA A 53 25.61 12.40 -12.82
N ILE A 54 25.34 11.11 -12.58
CA ILE A 54 24.29 10.35 -13.28
C ILE A 54 22.91 10.88 -12.88
N VAL A 55 22.64 11.05 -11.58
CA VAL A 55 21.37 11.61 -11.09
C VAL A 55 21.12 13.00 -11.65
N THR A 56 22.14 13.86 -11.68
CA THR A 56 22.06 15.20 -12.29
C THR A 56 21.71 15.11 -13.78
N ALA A 57 22.36 14.23 -14.53
CA ALA A 57 22.08 14.05 -15.95
C ALA A 57 20.67 13.48 -16.20
N LEU A 58 20.20 12.56 -15.35
CA LEU A 58 18.83 12.04 -15.38
C LEU A 58 17.80 13.12 -15.08
N GLY A 59 18.10 14.05 -14.17
CA GLY A 59 17.25 15.20 -13.83
C GLY A 59 17.01 16.08 -15.05
N ILE A 60 18.10 16.44 -15.73
CA ILE A 60 18.06 17.21 -16.97
C ILE A 60 17.30 16.45 -18.07
N GLN A 61 17.52 15.14 -18.20
CA GLN A 61 16.88 14.32 -19.23
C GLN A 61 15.36 14.18 -19.02
N SER A 62 14.94 14.14 -17.77
CA SER A 62 13.55 13.86 -17.37
C SER A 62 12.77 15.16 -17.08
N GLY A 63 13.45 16.29 -16.96
CA GLY A 63 12.84 17.57 -16.56
C GLY A 63 12.41 17.60 -15.10
N MET A 64 13.08 16.80 -14.26
CA MET A 64 12.79 16.65 -12.83
C MET A 64 13.90 17.29 -11.99
N GLU A 65 13.54 17.80 -10.82
CA GLU A 65 14.51 18.27 -9.84
C GLU A 65 15.20 17.08 -9.16
N THR A 66 16.46 17.26 -8.76
CA THR A 66 17.20 16.27 -7.98
C THR A 66 17.09 16.59 -6.50
N VAL A 67 16.86 15.59 -5.66
CA VAL A 67 16.76 15.73 -4.21
C VAL A 67 17.71 14.77 -3.52
N ASN A 68 18.38 15.25 -2.48
CA ASN A 68 19.15 14.40 -1.57
C ASN A 68 18.30 14.10 -0.33
N LEU A 69 17.93 12.83 -0.11
CA LEU A 69 17.11 12.44 1.03
C LEU A 69 17.91 12.33 2.33
N ASP A 70 19.25 12.29 2.25
CA ASP A 70 20.08 12.16 3.44
C ASP A 70 20.14 13.44 4.28
N ASP A 71 20.08 14.59 3.63
CA ASP A 71 20.14 15.93 4.25
C ASP A 71 18.76 16.52 4.55
N LEU A 72 17.69 15.81 4.17
CA LEU A 72 16.33 16.32 4.23
C LEU A 72 15.57 15.71 5.40
N GLU A 73 14.94 16.56 6.22
CA GLU A 73 14.05 16.11 7.29
C GLU A 73 12.60 16.20 6.81
N ILE A 74 11.98 15.03 6.59
CA ILE A 74 10.62 14.94 6.03
C ILE A 74 9.58 15.04 7.16
N PRO A 75 8.60 15.97 7.07
CA PRO A 75 7.54 16.09 8.05
C PRO A 75 6.68 14.80 8.18
N PRO A 76 6.26 14.40 9.40
CA PRO A 76 5.47 13.18 9.60
C PRO A 76 4.13 13.15 8.84
N ASP A 77 3.48 14.29 8.69
CA ASP A 77 2.23 14.46 7.94
C ASP A 77 2.39 14.21 6.44
N VAL A 78 3.59 14.47 5.90
CA VAL A 78 3.95 14.14 4.51
C VAL A 78 4.22 12.65 4.36
N LEU A 79 4.93 12.04 5.31
CA LEU A 79 5.20 10.59 5.33
C LEU A 79 3.91 9.76 5.44
N GLU A 80 2.90 10.26 6.15
CA GLU A 80 1.59 9.61 6.29
C GLU A 80 0.79 9.54 4.98
N LYS A 81 1.10 10.38 3.99
CA LYS A 81 0.43 10.34 2.67
C LYS A 81 0.76 9.08 1.88
N VAL A 82 1.93 8.48 2.12
CA VAL A 82 2.40 7.31 1.38
C VAL A 82 2.59 6.17 2.35
N SER A 83 1.87 5.06 2.12
CA SER A 83 2.01 3.86 2.94
C SER A 83 3.37 3.19 2.72
N VAL A 84 3.83 2.41 3.71
CA VAL A 84 5.09 1.65 3.64
C VAL A 84 5.11 0.74 2.40
N SER A 85 3.99 0.10 2.09
CA SER A 85 3.85 -0.79 0.94
C SER A 85 4.02 -0.04 -0.37
N ILE A 86 3.38 1.12 -0.53
CA ILE A 86 3.54 1.97 -1.73
C ILE A 86 4.99 2.45 -1.85
N ALA A 87 5.57 2.98 -0.77
CA ALA A 87 6.95 3.46 -0.75
C ALA A 87 7.94 2.35 -1.15
N SER A 88 7.73 1.13 -0.65
CA SER A 88 8.62 -0.02 -0.90
C SER A 88 8.45 -0.63 -2.28
N ILE A 89 7.20 -0.79 -2.76
CA ILE A 89 6.91 -1.39 -4.08
C ILE A 89 7.38 -0.47 -5.19
N TYR A 90 7.03 0.81 -5.10
CA TYR A 90 7.35 1.79 -6.13
C TYR A 90 8.74 2.42 -5.95
N ARG A 91 9.45 2.08 -4.85
CA ARG A 91 10.75 2.66 -4.48
C ARG A 91 10.72 4.19 -4.54
N ILE A 92 9.78 4.76 -3.80
CA ILE A 92 9.57 6.20 -3.70
C ILE A 92 9.45 6.66 -2.24
N VAL A 93 9.81 7.91 -1.99
CA VAL A 93 9.69 8.55 -0.66
C VAL A 93 9.01 9.91 -0.83
N PRO A 94 7.93 10.22 -0.09
CA PRO A 94 7.32 11.54 -0.16
C PRO A 94 8.24 12.58 0.49
N VAL A 95 8.42 13.73 -0.17
CA VAL A 95 9.38 14.78 0.18
C VAL A 95 8.66 16.00 0.76
N SER A 96 7.59 16.44 0.09
CA SER A 96 6.80 17.60 0.49
C SER A 96 5.37 17.48 0.00
N PHE A 97 4.44 18.13 0.70
CA PHE A 97 3.04 18.21 0.29
C PHE A 97 2.53 19.64 0.46
N GLU A 98 2.31 20.34 -0.65
CA GLU A 98 1.87 21.74 -0.65
C GLU A 98 0.83 21.97 -1.75
N ASN A 99 -0.23 22.75 -1.46
CA ASN A 99 -1.27 23.11 -2.44
C ASN A 99 -1.87 21.92 -3.19
N ASN A 100 -2.08 20.79 -2.50
CA ASN A 100 -2.56 19.52 -3.09
C ASN A 100 -1.60 18.89 -4.12
N VAL A 101 -0.32 19.24 -4.06
CA VAL A 101 0.75 18.66 -4.86
C VAL A 101 1.73 17.91 -3.94
N LEU A 102 1.84 16.61 -4.13
CA LEU A 102 2.81 15.74 -3.47
C LEU A 102 4.09 15.64 -4.31
N THR A 103 5.23 16.00 -3.74
CA THR A 103 6.53 15.75 -4.36
C THR A 103 7.06 14.41 -3.84
N VAL A 104 7.41 13.49 -4.75
CA VAL A 104 7.96 12.17 -4.41
C VAL A 104 9.36 12.02 -4.99
N ALA A 105 10.32 11.62 -4.16
CA ALA A 105 11.64 11.20 -4.58
C ALA A 105 11.58 9.79 -5.16
N MET A 106 12.17 9.57 -6.32
CA MET A 106 12.19 8.30 -7.04
C MET A 106 13.63 7.89 -7.36
N ALA A 107 13.92 6.59 -7.24
CA ALA A 107 15.17 6.02 -7.71
C ALA A 107 15.18 5.84 -9.24
N GLU A 108 14.02 5.52 -9.83
CA GLU A 108 13.87 5.19 -11.25
C GLU A 108 13.02 6.24 -11.99
N PRO A 109 13.62 7.37 -12.43
CA PRO A 109 12.91 8.49 -13.04
C PRO A 109 12.30 8.19 -14.42
N HIS A 110 12.66 7.06 -15.02
CA HIS A 110 12.14 6.62 -16.31
C HIS A 110 10.78 5.93 -16.20
N ASN A 111 10.41 5.46 -15.00
CA ASN A 111 9.13 4.81 -14.75
C ASN A 111 8.06 5.87 -14.42
N LEU A 112 7.63 6.62 -15.43
CA LEU A 112 6.66 7.70 -15.27
C LEU A 112 5.25 7.19 -14.91
N ASP A 113 4.94 5.93 -15.23
CA ASP A 113 3.67 5.30 -14.90
C ASP A 113 3.43 5.29 -13.38
N VAL A 114 4.50 5.23 -12.58
CA VAL A 114 4.46 5.37 -11.11
C VAL A 114 3.81 6.67 -10.68
N LEU A 115 4.08 7.78 -11.38
CA LEU A 115 3.53 9.09 -11.02
C LEU A 115 2.03 9.15 -11.32
N ASP A 116 1.59 8.54 -12.41
CA ASP A 116 0.17 8.47 -12.76
C ASP A 116 -0.60 7.54 -11.82
N ASP A 117 -0.02 6.40 -11.47
CA ASP A 117 -0.53 5.49 -10.44
C ASP A 117 -0.68 6.22 -9.10
N LEU A 118 0.35 6.96 -8.65
CA LEU A 118 0.32 7.73 -7.41
C LEU A 118 -0.71 8.86 -7.45
N ARG A 119 -0.87 9.56 -8.58
CA ARG A 119 -1.92 10.58 -8.74
C ARG A 119 -3.31 9.98 -8.54
N PHE A 120 -3.54 8.83 -9.14
CA PHE A 120 -4.81 8.11 -9.03
C PHE A 120 -5.05 7.63 -7.59
N MET A 121 -4.08 6.93 -6.99
CA MET A 121 -4.17 6.38 -5.64
C MET A 121 -4.35 7.45 -4.56
N LEU A 122 -3.62 8.56 -4.67
CA LEU A 122 -3.55 9.56 -3.59
C LEU A 122 -4.54 10.70 -3.79
N SER A 123 -5.30 10.71 -4.89
CA SER A 123 -6.26 11.77 -5.24
C SER A 123 -5.68 13.19 -5.14
N CYS A 124 -4.39 13.33 -5.47
CA CYS A 124 -3.67 14.60 -5.48
C CYS A 124 -2.72 14.68 -6.66
N GLU A 125 -2.25 15.88 -6.99
CA GLU A 125 -1.23 16.04 -8.01
C GLU A 125 0.10 15.50 -7.50
N VAL A 126 0.83 14.75 -8.32
CA VAL A 126 2.12 14.17 -7.93
C VAL A 126 3.22 14.68 -8.85
N LYS A 127 4.33 15.13 -8.27
CA LYS A 127 5.56 15.54 -8.97
C LYS A 127 6.71 14.64 -8.58
N GLY A 128 7.45 14.16 -9.58
CA GLY A 128 8.66 13.36 -9.36
C GLY A 128 9.89 14.25 -9.15
N ALA A 129 10.71 13.87 -8.17
CA ALA A 129 12.07 14.33 -7.97
C ALA A 129 13.00 13.11 -8.03
N ILE A 130 14.22 13.28 -8.52
CA ILE A 130 15.18 12.18 -8.68
C ILE A 130 16.08 12.13 -7.46
N ALA A 131 16.21 10.96 -6.86
CA ALA A 131 17.18 10.69 -5.81
C ALA A 131 18.05 9.48 -6.21
N THR A 132 19.19 9.32 -5.55
CA THR A 132 20.00 8.10 -5.72
C THR A 132 19.27 6.90 -5.17
N GLU A 133 19.56 5.72 -5.72
CA GLU A 133 18.99 4.46 -5.26
C GLU A 133 19.29 4.21 -3.77
N SER A 134 20.54 4.46 -3.39
CA SER A 134 21.03 4.36 -2.01
C SER A 134 20.28 5.29 -1.04
N SER A 135 19.99 6.53 -1.46
CA SER A 135 19.30 7.51 -0.62
C SER A 135 17.81 7.18 -0.48
N VAL A 136 17.16 6.67 -1.53
CA VAL A 136 15.77 6.19 -1.46
C VAL A 136 15.64 4.99 -0.53
N ASP A 137 16.45 3.95 -0.73
CA ASP A 137 16.41 2.74 0.09
C ASP A 137 16.74 3.07 1.56
N GLY A 138 17.76 3.90 1.77
CA GLY A 138 18.15 4.38 3.10
C GLY A 138 17.08 5.24 3.78
N ALA A 139 16.36 6.08 3.03
CA ALA A 139 15.24 6.85 3.55
C ALA A 139 14.01 5.99 3.84
N ILE A 140 13.73 4.97 3.01
CA ILE A 140 12.67 3.99 3.29
C ILE A 140 12.98 3.27 4.61
N GLU A 141 14.22 2.82 4.79
CA GLU A 141 14.64 2.22 6.05
C GLU A 141 14.55 3.23 7.21
N ARG A 142 15.06 4.46 7.05
CA ARG A 142 15.04 5.49 8.11
C ARG A 142 13.63 5.84 8.58
N TYR A 143 12.71 6.11 7.66
CA TYR A 143 11.39 6.67 7.96
C TYR A 143 10.30 5.62 8.11
N TYR A 144 10.38 4.52 7.35
CA TYR A 144 9.39 3.46 7.38
C TYR A 144 9.83 2.24 8.20
N ALA A 145 11.11 2.09 8.56
CA ALA A 145 11.50 1.01 9.48
C ALA A 145 10.99 1.24 10.90
N THR A 146 10.61 2.44 11.34
CA THR A 146 9.95 2.59 12.66
C THR A 146 8.57 1.92 12.65
N ARG A 147 7.82 1.96 11.54
CA ARG A 147 6.56 1.20 11.38
C ARG A 147 6.82 -0.30 11.17
N LYS A 148 7.88 -0.66 10.44
CA LYS A 148 8.32 -2.05 10.34
C LYS A 148 8.77 -2.59 11.70
N GLN A 149 9.40 -1.77 12.54
CA GLN A 149 9.75 -2.07 13.93
C GLN A 149 8.52 -2.11 14.81
N GLU A 150 7.46 -1.33 14.59
CA GLU A 150 6.21 -1.53 15.33
C GLU A 150 5.58 -2.88 15.00
N VAL A 151 5.58 -3.30 13.73
CA VAL A 151 5.10 -4.63 13.31
C VAL A 151 6.05 -5.75 13.77
N ASP A 152 7.36 -5.59 13.60
CA ASP A 152 8.38 -6.54 14.04
C ASP A 152 8.51 -6.59 15.56
N ASN A 153 8.28 -5.49 16.28
CA ASN A 153 8.20 -5.45 17.73
C ASN A 153 6.87 -6.03 18.18
N LEU A 154 5.75 -5.81 17.49
CA LEU A 154 4.52 -6.57 17.75
C LEU A 154 4.80 -8.07 17.57
N VAL A 155 5.49 -8.47 16.50
CA VAL A 155 5.87 -9.87 16.20
C VAL A 155 6.93 -10.43 17.16
N LYS A 156 7.85 -9.62 17.68
CA LYS A 156 8.81 -10.02 18.74
C LYS A 156 8.14 -10.04 20.11
N ASN A 157 7.22 -9.13 20.38
CA ASN A 157 6.33 -9.14 21.55
C ASN A 157 5.31 -10.30 21.47
N ILE A 158 5.12 -10.94 20.30
CA ILE A 158 4.47 -12.26 20.19
C ILE A 158 5.30 -13.34 20.90
N GLN A 159 6.63 -13.18 20.98
CA GLN A 159 7.54 -14.14 21.61
C GLN A 159 7.84 -13.85 23.08
N THR A 160 7.61 -12.62 23.55
CA THR A 160 7.82 -12.20 24.95
C THR A 160 6.63 -11.38 25.42
N ALA A 161 5.68 -12.02 26.10
CA ALA A 161 4.49 -11.35 26.63
C ALA A 161 4.86 -10.36 27.75
N ASP A 162 4.46 -9.10 27.58
CA ASP A 162 3.67 -8.25 28.50
C ASP A 162 3.89 -6.78 28.17
N ALA A 163 2.81 -6.08 27.81
CA ALA A 163 2.65 -4.64 28.00
C ALA A 163 1.20 -4.27 27.66
N ASP A 164 0.57 -3.65 28.65
CA ASP A 164 -0.83 -3.23 28.73
C ASP A 164 -1.21 -2.24 27.64
N ILE A 165 -2.27 -2.58 26.90
CA ILE A 165 -3.16 -1.59 26.30
C ILE A 165 -4.57 -2.02 26.70
N ASP A 166 -5.18 -1.23 27.58
CA ASP A 166 -6.54 -1.40 28.06
C ASP A 166 -7.54 -1.23 26.90
N PHE A 167 -8.27 -2.30 26.56
CA PHE A 167 -9.29 -2.35 25.50
C PHE A 167 -10.56 -3.06 26.00
N ASP A 168 -10.90 -2.85 27.28
CA ASP A 168 -11.98 -3.58 27.99
C ASP A 168 -13.40 -3.08 27.67
N SER A 169 -13.73 -2.85 26.39
CA SER A 169 -15.09 -2.48 25.96
C SER A 169 -15.74 -3.41 24.93
N PHE A 170 -15.17 -4.59 24.66
CA PHE A 170 -15.77 -5.57 23.73
C PHE A 170 -16.28 -6.87 24.37
N THR A 171 -16.45 -6.91 25.69
CA THR A 171 -16.91 -8.10 26.41
C THR A 171 -18.12 -7.78 27.28
N HIS A 172 -19.31 -7.69 26.68
CA HIS A 172 -20.54 -8.16 27.35
C HIS A 172 -21.64 -8.51 26.34
N LYS A 173 -21.79 -9.81 26.06
CA LYS A 173 -22.90 -10.58 26.65
C LYS A 173 -22.62 -12.07 26.62
N GLU A 174 -22.69 -12.65 27.81
CA GLU A 174 -22.54 -14.05 28.13
C GLU A 174 -23.64 -14.91 27.50
N GLY A 175 -23.26 -16.13 27.14
CA GLY A 175 -24.12 -17.28 26.95
C GLY A 175 -23.34 -18.52 27.37
N SER A 176 -23.42 -18.84 28.67
CA SER A 176 -22.85 -19.98 29.39
C SER A 176 -22.42 -21.20 28.56
N ILE A 177 -21.11 -21.50 28.57
CA ILE A 177 -20.59 -22.87 28.44
C ILE A 177 -19.38 -23.00 29.38
N ASN A 178 -19.60 -23.63 30.53
CA ASN A 178 -18.53 -24.19 31.34
C ASN A 178 -18.12 -25.52 30.70
N LEU A 179 -16.94 -25.57 30.10
CA LEU A 179 -16.23 -26.79 29.74
C LEU A 179 -14.73 -26.56 29.95
N ASP A 180 -14.28 -26.93 31.15
CA ASP A 180 -12.89 -27.24 31.50
C ASP A 180 -12.27 -28.10 30.38
N LEU A 181 -11.54 -27.46 29.44
CA LEU A 181 -10.56 -28.05 28.49
C LEU A 181 -10.02 -27.03 27.44
N GLN A 182 -10.29 -25.72 27.57
CA GLN A 182 -9.99 -24.71 26.53
C GLN A 182 -9.05 -23.55 26.94
N GLU A 183 -8.13 -23.75 27.88
CA GLU A 183 -7.23 -22.67 28.34
C GLU A 183 -5.96 -22.41 27.49
N GLN A 184 -5.87 -22.84 26.23
CA GLN A 184 -4.62 -22.67 25.45
C GLN A 184 -4.77 -22.14 24.00
N ILE A 185 -5.84 -21.44 23.64
CA ILE A 185 -5.99 -20.90 22.25
C ILE A 185 -5.88 -19.37 22.18
N THR A 186 -5.81 -18.66 23.31
CA THR A 186 -5.66 -17.20 23.35
C THR A 186 -4.23 -16.78 23.66
N SER A 187 -3.38 -16.70 22.64
CA SER A 187 -2.19 -15.85 22.77
C SER A 187 -2.60 -14.40 22.48
N ALA A 188 -2.52 -13.54 23.50
CA ALA A 188 -2.69 -12.08 23.40
C ALA A 188 -2.00 -11.44 22.17
N PRO A 189 -0.86 -11.95 21.68
CA PRO A 189 -0.20 -11.35 20.54
C PRO A 189 -0.86 -11.58 19.16
N VAL A 190 -1.55 -12.71 18.94
CA VAL A 190 -2.35 -12.94 17.71
C VAL A 190 -3.52 -11.95 17.65
N VAL A 191 -4.13 -11.68 18.80
CA VAL A 191 -5.20 -10.67 18.93
C VAL A 191 -4.65 -9.28 18.59
N LYS A 192 -3.48 -8.91 19.12
CA LYS A 192 -2.82 -7.63 18.81
C LYS A 192 -2.50 -7.48 17.33
N LEU A 193 -1.93 -8.51 16.70
CA LEU A 193 -1.63 -8.52 15.27
C LEU A 193 -2.88 -8.37 14.41
N LEU A 194 -3.93 -9.16 14.69
CA LEU A 194 -5.19 -9.05 13.96
C LEU A 194 -5.81 -7.66 14.13
N ASN A 195 -5.83 -7.13 15.35
CA ASN A 195 -6.34 -5.78 15.60
C ASN A 195 -5.55 -4.72 14.84
N TYR A 196 -4.22 -4.82 14.78
CA TYR A 196 -3.38 -3.94 13.98
C TYR A 196 -3.77 -4.01 12.50
N ILE A 197 -3.90 -5.22 11.93
CA ILE A 197 -4.31 -5.43 10.54
C ILE A 197 -5.67 -4.75 10.25
N LEU A 198 -6.64 -4.92 11.15
CA LEU A 198 -7.98 -4.33 11.00
C LEU A 198 -7.94 -2.79 11.07
N VAL A 199 -7.21 -2.22 12.04
CA VAL A 199 -7.07 -0.77 12.18
C VAL A 199 -6.34 -0.18 10.97
N GLN A 200 -5.28 -0.84 10.50
CA GLN A 200 -4.52 -0.40 9.35
C GLN A 200 -5.37 -0.41 8.07
N ALA A 201 -6.12 -1.49 7.82
CA ALA A 201 -7.04 -1.57 6.70
C ALA A 201 -8.08 -0.43 6.68
N ILE A 202 -8.57 -0.01 7.85
CA ILE A 202 -9.53 1.10 7.96
C ILE A 202 -8.85 2.44 7.75
N LYS A 203 -7.63 2.65 8.28
CA LYS A 203 -6.83 3.85 8.01
C LYS A 203 -6.55 4.01 6.52
N ASP A 204 -6.21 2.91 5.86
CA ASP A 204 -5.94 2.84 4.41
C ASP A 204 -7.21 2.84 3.56
N GLN A 205 -8.40 2.95 4.16
CA GLN A 205 -9.71 2.95 3.48
C GLN A 205 -9.91 1.73 2.55
N SER A 206 -9.39 0.57 2.95
CA SER A 206 -9.49 -0.67 2.21
C SER A 206 -10.93 -1.18 2.12
N SER A 207 -11.34 -1.64 0.93
CA SER A 207 -12.65 -2.27 0.70
C SER A 207 -12.68 -3.74 1.17
N ASP A 208 -11.56 -4.45 1.03
CA ASP A 208 -11.46 -5.87 1.37
C ASP A 208 -10.10 -6.18 2.02
N ILE A 209 -10.09 -7.09 2.99
CA ILE A 209 -8.89 -7.66 3.61
C ILE A 209 -8.87 -9.14 3.26
N HIS A 210 -7.76 -9.59 2.67
CA HIS A 210 -7.55 -10.97 2.26
C HIS A 210 -6.51 -11.61 3.17
N PHE A 211 -6.84 -12.76 3.75
CA PHE A 211 -5.90 -13.63 4.45
C PHE A 211 -5.80 -14.93 3.66
N GLU A 212 -4.62 -15.23 3.15
CA GLU A 212 -4.41 -16.28 2.16
C GLU A 212 -3.27 -17.19 2.59
N PRO A 213 -3.58 -18.43 3.01
CA PRO A 213 -2.56 -19.43 3.26
C PRO A 213 -2.06 -20.01 1.93
N PHE A 214 -0.74 -20.09 1.78
CA PHE A 214 -0.05 -20.80 0.71
C PHE A 214 0.74 -21.97 1.32
N GLU A 215 1.55 -22.68 0.53
CA GLU A 215 2.33 -23.84 1.01
C GLU A 215 3.50 -23.43 1.91
N GLU A 216 4.15 -22.30 1.63
CA GLU A 216 5.34 -21.83 2.35
C GLU A 216 5.09 -20.54 3.13
N ASP A 217 4.18 -19.69 2.67
CA ASP A 217 3.90 -18.37 3.22
C ASP A 217 2.42 -18.17 3.59
N PHE A 218 2.15 -17.11 4.33
CA PHE A 218 0.82 -16.63 4.67
C PHE A 218 0.74 -15.15 4.33
N ARG A 219 -0.13 -14.80 3.37
CA ARG A 219 -0.24 -13.44 2.84
C ARG A 219 -1.44 -12.74 3.42
N VAL A 220 -1.25 -11.46 3.73
CA VAL A 220 -2.32 -10.54 4.09
C VAL A 220 -2.32 -9.41 3.07
N ARG A 221 -3.44 -9.23 2.38
CA ARG A 221 -3.57 -8.23 1.31
C ARG A 221 -4.75 -7.30 1.54
N TYR A 222 -4.59 -6.03 1.21
CA TYR A 222 -5.66 -5.04 1.25
C TYR A 222 -6.10 -4.70 -0.16
N ARG A 223 -7.40 -4.59 -0.39
CA ARG A 223 -7.93 -4.01 -1.62
C ARG A 223 -8.22 -2.54 -1.38
N VAL A 224 -7.37 -1.66 -1.89
CA VAL A 224 -7.57 -0.22 -1.84
C VAL A 224 -7.86 0.25 -3.26
N ASP A 225 -8.99 0.93 -3.46
CA ASP A 225 -9.45 1.42 -4.77
C ASP A 225 -9.41 0.38 -5.90
N GLY A 226 -9.73 -0.87 -5.56
CA GLY A 226 -9.79 -2.00 -6.51
C GLY A 226 -8.47 -2.76 -6.70
N VAL A 227 -7.33 -2.19 -6.29
CA VAL A 227 -5.99 -2.78 -6.41
C VAL A 227 -5.61 -3.53 -5.13
N LEU A 228 -4.92 -4.67 -5.27
CA LEU A 228 -4.46 -5.48 -4.13
C LEU A 228 -3.03 -5.12 -3.75
N TYR A 229 -2.82 -4.80 -2.47
CA TYR A 229 -1.52 -4.50 -1.89
C TYR A 229 -1.14 -5.52 -0.84
N ASP A 230 0.10 -6.00 -0.90
CA ASP A 230 0.65 -6.91 0.10
C ASP A 230 1.12 -6.15 1.34
N MET A 231 0.76 -6.68 2.51
CA MET A 231 1.39 -6.32 3.79
C MET A 231 2.66 -7.17 3.97
N LEU A 232 3.57 -6.73 4.85
CA LEU A 232 4.62 -7.59 5.40
C LEU A 232 3.99 -8.91 5.89
N PRO A 233 4.35 -10.06 5.31
CA PRO A 233 3.65 -11.31 5.56
C PRO A 233 3.93 -11.80 6.98
N PRO A 234 2.89 -12.09 7.79
CA PRO A 234 3.10 -12.71 9.08
C PRO A 234 3.62 -14.14 8.91
N PRO A 235 4.38 -14.66 9.89
CA PRO A 235 4.88 -16.03 9.84
C PRO A 235 3.77 -17.05 9.58
N ARG A 236 4.03 -18.00 8.67
CA ARG A 236 3.08 -19.05 8.24
C ARG A 236 2.35 -19.73 9.41
N HIS A 237 3.07 -20.04 10.48
CA HIS A 237 2.52 -20.75 11.64
C HIS A 237 1.40 -19.99 12.37
N LEU A 238 1.24 -18.68 12.14
CA LEU A 238 0.17 -17.87 12.71
C LEU A 238 -1.14 -17.95 11.92
N ALA A 239 -1.15 -18.50 10.70
CA ALA A 239 -2.32 -18.52 9.83
C ALA A 239 -3.55 -19.15 10.51
N GLN A 240 -3.38 -20.33 11.12
CA GLN A 240 -4.49 -21.02 11.80
C GLN A 240 -5.00 -20.25 13.01
N ALA A 241 -4.11 -19.62 13.78
CA ALA A 241 -4.47 -18.84 14.96
C ALA A 241 -5.25 -17.58 14.56
N ILE A 242 -4.83 -16.91 13.49
CA ILE A 242 -5.52 -15.73 12.92
C ILE A 242 -6.91 -16.14 12.42
N THR A 243 -7.01 -17.18 11.59
CA THR A 243 -8.32 -17.68 11.10
C THR A 243 -9.25 -18.06 12.25
N SER A 244 -8.75 -18.78 13.26
CA SER A 244 -9.53 -19.14 14.45
C SER A 244 -10.04 -17.90 15.19
N ARG A 245 -9.18 -16.89 15.39
CA ARG A 245 -9.57 -15.64 16.03
C ARG A 245 -10.62 -14.89 15.23
N VAL A 246 -10.48 -14.85 13.90
CA VAL A 246 -11.50 -14.28 13.02
C VAL A 246 -12.84 -14.99 13.19
N LYS A 247 -12.85 -16.33 13.21
CA LYS A 247 -14.07 -17.13 13.41
C LYS A 247 -14.74 -16.80 14.74
N VAL A 248 -13.97 -16.67 15.83
CA VAL A 248 -14.50 -16.22 17.12
C VAL A 248 -15.17 -14.85 17.01
N MET A 249 -14.48 -13.86 16.42
CA MET A 249 -15.00 -12.49 16.28
C MET A 249 -16.28 -12.41 15.42
N SER A 250 -16.45 -13.36 14.49
CA SER A 250 -17.58 -13.43 13.56
C SER A 250 -18.65 -14.45 13.95
N GLN A 251 -18.54 -15.06 15.14
CA GLN A 251 -19.46 -16.09 15.67
C GLN A 251 -19.56 -17.34 14.77
N LEU A 252 -18.47 -17.69 14.09
CA LEU A 252 -18.36 -18.87 13.24
C LEU A 252 -17.89 -20.10 14.01
N ASN A 253 -18.18 -21.29 13.47
CA ASN A 253 -17.74 -22.54 14.07
C ASN A 253 -16.25 -22.78 13.79
N ILE A 254 -15.44 -22.70 14.85
CA ILE A 254 -13.98 -22.90 14.81
C ILE A 254 -13.62 -24.34 14.45
N ALA A 255 -14.43 -25.31 14.90
CA ALA A 255 -14.15 -26.73 14.67
C ALA A 255 -14.46 -27.18 13.24
N GLU A 256 -15.30 -26.44 12.50
CA GLU A 256 -15.59 -26.74 11.10
C GLU A 256 -14.63 -25.96 10.20
N THR A 257 -13.84 -26.67 9.39
CA THR A 257 -12.84 -26.10 8.48
C THR A 257 -12.99 -26.60 7.04
N ARG A 258 -14.00 -27.45 6.78
CA ARG A 258 -14.20 -28.14 5.49
C ARG A 258 -15.33 -27.55 4.66
N LEU A 259 -16.11 -26.63 5.26
CA LEU A 259 -17.21 -25.94 4.60
C LEU A 259 -16.97 -24.43 4.64
N PRO A 260 -17.37 -23.69 3.59
CA PRO A 260 -17.39 -22.23 3.64
C PRO A 260 -18.29 -21.74 4.77
N GLN A 261 -17.91 -20.63 5.42
CA GLN A 261 -18.71 -20.00 6.48
C GLN A 261 -18.75 -18.49 6.28
N ASP A 262 -19.89 -17.88 6.59
CA ASP A 262 -20.11 -16.45 6.45
C ASP A 262 -20.59 -15.85 7.78
N GLY A 263 -19.99 -14.73 8.17
CA GLY A 263 -20.26 -14.06 9.43
C GLY A 263 -20.14 -12.55 9.32
N ARG A 264 -20.32 -11.86 10.45
CA ARG A 264 -20.15 -10.42 10.54
C ARG A 264 -19.40 -10.04 11.79
N ILE A 265 -18.62 -8.98 11.72
CA ILE A 265 -17.92 -8.38 12.85
C ILE A 265 -18.35 -6.93 12.93
N GLN A 266 -18.83 -6.50 14.08
CA GLN A 266 -19.13 -5.10 14.37
C GLN A 266 -18.06 -4.55 15.31
N LEU A 267 -17.34 -3.53 14.86
CA LEU A 267 -16.30 -2.87 15.63
C LEU A 267 -16.58 -1.38 15.74
N THR A 268 -16.02 -0.75 16.76
CA THR A 268 -15.97 0.70 16.86
C THR A 268 -14.50 1.11 16.92
N ILE A 269 -14.06 1.88 15.93
CA ILE A 269 -12.65 2.29 15.78
C ILE A 269 -12.62 3.81 15.69
N GLY A 270 -11.90 4.45 16.61
CA GLY A 270 -11.86 5.93 16.70
C GLY A 270 -13.24 6.58 16.87
N GLY A 271 -14.17 5.89 17.54
CA GLY A 271 -15.56 6.35 17.73
C GLY A 271 -16.48 6.16 16.51
N LYS A 272 -15.98 5.65 15.38
CA LYS A 272 -16.80 5.32 14.21
C LYS A 272 -17.20 3.84 14.22
N PRO A 273 -18.49 3.51 14.03
CA PRO A 273 -18.92 2.12 13.88
C PRO A 273 -18.52 1.60 12.49
N VAL A 274 -17.81 0.47 12.47
CA VAL A 274 -17.41 -0.24 11.25
C VAL A 274 -18.05 -1.63 11.28
N ASP A 275 -18.70 -2.01 10.19
CA ASP A 275 -19.32 -3.33 10.02
C ASP A 275 -18.50 -4.10 8.99
N MET A 276 -18.09 -5.31 9.29
CA MET A 276 -17.31 -6.14 8.38
C MET A 276 -18.07 -7.42 8.08
N ARG A 277 -18.12 -7.80 6.80
CA ARG A 277 -18.61 -9.12 6.39
C ARG A 277 -17.42 -10.03 6.24
N VAL A 278 -17.48 -11.20 6.86
CA VAL A 278 -16.40 -12.18 6.86
C VAL A 278 -16.86 -13.41 6.13
N SER A 279 -16.02 -13.93 5.23
CA SER A 279 -16.23 -15.20 4.57
C SER A 279 -14.97 -16.04 4.72
N THR A 280 -15.11 -17.30 5.13
CA THR A 280 -14.02 -18.28 5.19
C THR A 280 -14.24 -19.33 4.11
N LEU A 281 -13.18 -19.72 3.40
CA LEU A 281 -13.20 -20.71 2.34
C LEU A 281 -12.10 -21.76 2.59
N PRO A 282 -12.44 -23.06 2.67
CA PRO A 282 -11.45 -24.14 2.72
C PRO A 282 -10.58 -24.15 1.46
N THR A 283 -9.27 -24.23 1.62
CA THR A 283 -8.27 -24.37 0.54
C THR A 283 -7.40 -25.60 0.79
N LEU A 284 -6.44 -25.89 -0.10
CA LEU A 284 -5.53 -27.03 0.03
C LEU A 284 -4.66 -26.98 1.29
N VAL A 285 -4.29 -25.77 1.73
CA VAL A 285 -3.23 -25.53 2.74
C VAL A 285 -3.75 -24.81 4.00
N GLY A 286 -5.07 -24.67 4.12
CA GLY A 286 -5.73 -23.97 5.23
C GLY A 286 -7.04 -23.33 4.80
N GLU A 287 -7.56 -22.39 5.57
CA GLU A 287 -8.74 -21.60 5.17
C GLU A 287 -8.30 -20.20 4.73
N SER A 288 -8.75 -19.79 3.55
CA SER A 288 -8.67 -18.40 3.13
C SER A 288 -9.81 -17.63 3.79
N VAL A 289 -9.52 -16.41 4.24
CA VAL A 289 -10.50 -15.52 4.85
C VAL A 289 -10.54 -14.23 4.05
N VAL A 290 -11.73 -13.77 3.70
CA VAL A 290 -11.94 -12.45 3.12
C VAL A 290 -12.85 -11.67 4.05
N MET A 291 -12.45 -10.43 4.35
CA MET A 291 -13.27 -9.48 5.09
C MET A 291 -13.60 -8.29 4.22
N ARG A 292 -14.87 -8.01 3.99
CA ARG A 292 -15.31 -6.78 3.34
C ARG A 292 -15.58 -5.72 4.40
N VAL A 293 -14.90 -4.59 4.32
CA VAL A 293 -15.08 -3.45 5.23
C VAL A 293 -16.24 -2.61 4.71
N LEU A 294 -17.26 -2.43 5.54
CA LEU A 294 -18.40 -1.56 5.24
C LEU A 294 -18.34 -0.36 6.18
N ASP A 295 -17.87 0.76 5.66
CA ASP A 295 -17.96 2.03 6.37
C ASP A 295 -19.41 2.54 6.31
N ARG A 296 -20.11 2.48 7.44
CA ARG A 296 -21.47 3.02 7.55
C ARG A 296 -21.52 4.54 7.53
N SER A 297 -20.38 5.23 7.70
CA SER A 297 -20.30 6.69 7.64
C SER A 297 -20.32 7.24 6.20
N VAL A 298 -20.06 6.40 5.19
CA VAL A 298 -20.10 6.77 3.76
C VAL A 298 -21.52 6.73 3.18
N VAL A 299 -22.53 6.28 3.92
CA VAL A 299 -23.92 6.24 3.44
C VAL A 299 -24.61 7.60 3.61
N ALA A 300 -24.03 8.66 3.05
CA ALA A 300 -24.81 9.77 2.53
C ALA A 300 -25.12 9.43 1.07
N LEU A 301 -26.15 8.60 0.86
CA LEU A 301 -26.72 8.28 -0.46
C LEU A 301 -27.41 9.53 -1.02
N ASP A 302 -26.61 10.54 -1.35
CA ASP A 302 -27.07 11.74 -2.00
C ASP A 302 -26.89 11.55 -3.50
N LEU A 303 -28.02 11.56 -4.23
CA LEU A 303 -28.04 11.55 -5.69
C LEU A 303 -27.21 12.70 -6.26
N ASP A 304 -27.00 13.80 -5.53
CA ASP A 304 -26.20 14.92 -5.99
C ASP A 304 -24.68 14.64 -5.95
N ARG A 305 -24.24 13.56 -5.28
CA ARG A 305 -22.82 13.23 -5.08
C ARG A 305 -22.31 12.04 -5.90
N ILE A 306 -23.19 11.36 -6.65
CA ILE A 306 -22.83 10.16 -7.41
C ILE A 306 -22.14 10.46 -8.76
N GLY A 307 -21.90 11.74 -9.07
CA GLY A 307 -21.16 12.16 -10.26
C GLY A 307 -21.98 12.19 -11.57
N LEU A 308 -23.32 12.16 -11.49
CA LEU A 308 -24.17 12.39 -12.65
C LEU A 308 -24.09 13.85 -13.10
N ARG A 309 -24.20 14.10 -14.40
CA ARG A 309 -24.37 15.46 -14.92
C ARG A 309 -25.74 16.02 -14.51
N ASP A 310 -25.85 17.34 -14.37
CA ASP A 310 -27.07 18.00 -13.89
C ASP A 310 -28.33 17.62 -14.71
N ASP A 311 -28.18 17.47 -16.02
CA ASP A 311 -29.25 17.05 -16.94
C ASP A 311 -29.67 15.59 -16.73
N GLU A 312 -28.72 14.69 -16.48
CA GLU A 312 -28.97 13.28 -16.18
C GLU A 312 -29.61 13.11 -14.80
N LEU A 313 -29.15 13.86 -13.82
CA LEU A 313 -29.71 13.90 -12.48
C LEU A 313 -31.17 14.38 -12.49
N LEU A 314 -31.47 15.46 -13.22
CA LEU A 314 -32.84 15.95 -13.41
C LEU A 314 -33.74 14.89 -14.07
N ASN A 315 -33.25 14.21 -15.10
CA ASN A 315 -33.98 13.15 -15.76
C ASN A 315 -34.22 11.96 -14.84
N LEU A 316 -33.21 11.51 -14.10
CA LEU A 316 -33.32 10.42 -13.13
C LEU A 316 -34.31 10.77 -12.01
N ARG A 317 -34.21 11.97 -11.43
CA ARG A 317 -35.17 12.50 -10.44
C ARG A 317 -36.58 12.56 -11.02
N GLY A 318 -36.74 12.94 -12.28
CA GLY A 318 -38.03 12.92 -12.96
C GLY A 318 -38.60 11.50 -13.13
N LEU A 319 -37.75 10.53 -13.49
CA LEU A 319 -38.14 9.13 -13.69
C LEU A 319 -38.54 8.43 -12.39
N ILE A 320 -37.78 8.61 -11.31
CA ILE A 320 -38.07 7.97 -10.01
C ILE A 320 -39.33 8.52 -9.33
N ASN A 321 -39.75 9.75 -9.68
CA ASN A 321 -40.96 10.37 -9.15
C ASN A 321 -42.22 10.08 -9.98
N LYS A 322 -42.13 9.29 -11.07
CA LYS A 322 -43.31 8.88 -11.82
C LYS A 322 -44.18 7.92 -10.99
N PRO A 323 -45.52 7.97 -11.12
CA PRO A 323 -46.43 7.14 -10.31
C PRO A 323 -46.29 5.64 -10.58
N HIS A 324 -45.81 5.25 -11.76
CA HIS A 324 -45.56 3.86 -12.14
C HIS A 324 -44.53 3.77 -13.27
N GLY A 325 -43.75 2.69 -13.29
CA GLY A 325 -42.73 2.42 -14.31
C GLY A 325 -41.62 1.54 -13.75
N ILE A 326 -40.80 0.97 -14.62
CA ILE A 326 -39.61 0.21 -14.23
C ILE A 326 -38.39 1.06 -14.57
N VAL A 327 -37.52 1.30 -13.58
CA VAL A 327 -36.19 1.88 -13.77
C VAL A 327 -35.19 0.76 -13.55
N LEU A 328 -34.41 0.44 -14.58
CA LEU A 328 -33.37 -0.58 -14.51
C LEU A 328 -32.02 0.11 -14.40
N VAL A 329 -31.35 -0.10 -13.27
CA VAL A 329 -29.95 0.30 -13.09
C VAL A 329 -29.10 -0.93 -13.40
N THR A 330 -28.27 -0.83 -14.44
CA THR A 330 -27.43 -1.93 -14.92
C THR A 330 -25.96 -1.56 -14.77
N GLY A 331 -25.11 -2.54 -14.44
CA GLY A 331 -23.66 -2.41 -14.34
C GLY A 331 -23.00 -3.74 -14.67
#